data_AF-A0A6L7X605-F1
#
_entry.id   AF-A0A6L7X605-F1
#
_cell.length_a   1.000
_cell.length_b   1.000
_cell.length_c   1.000
_cell.angle_alpha   90.00
_cell.angle_beta   90.00
_cell.angle_gamma   90.00
#
_symmetry.space_group_name_H-M   'P 1'
#
loop_
_entity.id
_entity.type
_entity.pdbx_description
1 polymer ?
#
loop_
_entity_poly.entity_id
_entity_poly.type
_entity_poly.pdbx_seq_one_letter_code
_entity_poly.pdbx_strand_id
1 'polypeptide(L)' 'EGVETVFHEPQFDSAILDTVADETGAKRGIIWSQPTEDNPTYLGILLGNARAIAEQ' A
#
# COMPACT_ATOMS: atom_id res chain seq x y z
N GLU A 1 -11.76 -16.73 -5.25
CA GLU A 1 -10.73 -15.70 -5.45
C GLU A 1 -11.19 -14.46 -4.73
N GLY A 2 -10.40 -13.97 -3.77
CA GLY A 2 -10.74 -12.83 -2.91
C GLY A 2 -9.57 -11.87 -2.85
N VAL A 3 -9.82 -10.63 -2.40
CA VAL A 3 -8.76 -9.65 -2.19
C VAL A 3 -7.95 -10.07 -0.96
N GLU A 4 -6.66 -10.33 -1.14
CA GLU A 4 -5.77 -10.72 -0.03
C GLU A 4 -5.11 -9.52 0.65
N THR A 5 -4.89 -8.42 -0.08
CA THR A 5 -4.25 -7.21 0.45
C THR A 5 -4.82 -5.96 -0.19
N VAL A 6 -5.04 -4.93 0.62
CA VAL A 6 -5.45 -3.59 0.21
C VAL A 6 -4.33 -2.61 0.50
N PHE A 7 -3.79 -2.02 -0.57
CA PHE A 7 -2.73 -1.01 -0.48
C PHE A 7 -3.30 0.40 -0.45
N HIS A 8 -2.66 1.30 0.29
CA HIS A 8 -3.01 2.72 0.32
C HIS A 8 -1.77 3.61 0.38
N GLU A 9 -1.95 4.88 0.04
CA GLU A 9 -0.92 5.90 0.30
C GLU A 9 -1.23 6.60 1.64
N PRO A 10 -0.25 6.86 2.51
CA PRO A 10 -0.47 7.45 3.83
C PRO A 10 -0.95 8.90 3.79
N GLN A 11 -0.69 9.64 2.70
CA GLN A 11 -1.16 11.04 2.59
C GLN A 11 -2.66 11.17 2.31
N PHE A 12 -3.35 10.09 1.98
CA PHE A 12 -4.79 10.10 1.71
C PHE A 12 -5.56 9.44 2.85
N ASP A 13 -6.77 9.93 3.07
CA ASP A 13 -7.69 9.27 4.00
C ASP A 13 -7.96 7.85 3.52
N SER A 14 -7.71 6.88 4.40
CA SER A 14 -7.84 5.46 4.12
C SER A 14 -8.84 4.76 5.03
N ALA A 15 -9.65 5.50 5.80
CA ALA A 15 -10.65 4.93 6.70
C ALA A 15 -11.64 4.00 5.98
N ILE A 16 -11.99 4.30 4.72
CA ILE A 16 -12.87 3.44 3.91
C ILE A 16 -12.23 2.07 3.60
N LEU A 17 -10.90 2.00 3.56
CA LEU A 17 -10.18 0.76 3.28
C LEU A 17 -10.08 -0.14 4.51
N ASP A 18 -10.29 0.42 5.71
CA ASP A 18 -10.38 -0.38 6.94
C ASP A 18 -11.69 -1.19 6.94
N THR A 19 -12.82 -0.60 6.50
CA THR A 19 -14.07 -1.35 6.28
C THR A 19 -13.88 -2.49 5.27
N VAL A 20 -13.17 -2.24 4.16
CA VAL A 20 -12.90 -3.28 3.16
C VAL A 20 -12.04 -4.40 3.74
N ALA A 21 -10.99 -4.07 4.50
CA ALA A 21 -10.14 -5.07 5.13
C ALA A 21 -10.90 -5.91 6.18
N ASP A 22 -11.73 -5.27 7.01
CA ASP A 22 -12.54 -5.94 8.03
C ASP A 22 -13.58 -6.90 7.41
N GLU A 23 -14.24 -6.49 6.33
CA GLU A 23 -15.26 -7.31 5.66
C GLU A 23 -14.67 -8.47 4.85
N THR A 24 -13.46 -8.30 4.31
CA THR A 24 -12.83 -9.28 3.40
C THR A 24 -11.76 -10.15 4.07
N GLY A 25 -11.27 -9.74 5.24
CA GLY A 25 -10.10 -10.34 5.89
C GLY A 25 -8.77 -9.97 5.21
N ALA A 26 -8.77 -8.99 4.30
CA ALA A 26 -7.57 -8.58 3.57
C ALA A 26 -6.56 -7.88 4.49
N LYS A 27 -5.27 -8.12 4.25
CA LYS A 27 -4.17 -7.39 4.91
C LYS A 27 -4.11 -5.94 4.43
N ARG A 28 -3.50 -5.07 5.23
CA ARG A 28 -3.19 -3.67 4.85
C ARG A 28 -1.74 -3.56 4.41
N GLY A 29 -1.52 -2.83 3.33
CA GLY A 29 -0.18 -2.49 2.84
C GLY A 29 -0.07 -1.02 2.49
N ILE A 30 1.16 -0.53 2.39
CA ILE A 30 1.47 0.84 1.98
C ILE A 30 2.20 0.81 0.64
N ILE A 31 1.80 1.68 -0.28
CA ILE A 31 2.53 2.00 -1.50
C ILE A 31 2.64 3.50 -1.67
N TRP A 32 3.53 3.93 -2.55
CA TRP A 32 3.72 5.34 -2.90
C TRP A 32 3.66 5.54 -4.40
N SER A 33 2.83 6.47 -4.87
CA SER A 33 2.78 6.83 -6.29
C SER A 33 3.79 7.92 -6.66
N GLN A 34 4.29 8.67 -5.68
CA GLN A 34 5.24 9.75 -5.84
C GLN A 34 6.42 9.63 -4.86
N PRO A 35 7.60 10.17 -5.20
CA PRO A 35 8.72 10.25 -4.27
C PRO A 35 8.33 10.93 -2.96
N THR A 36 8.87 10.42 -1.87
CA THR A 36 8.68 10.95 -0.50
C THR A 36 10.00 11.48 0.04
N GLU A 37 9.98 12.11 1.22
CA GLU A 37 11.21 12.50 1.91
C GLU A 37 12.12 11.29 2.19
N ASP A 38 11.53 10.15 2.59
CA ASP A 38 12.25 8.91 2.87
C ASP A 38 12.69 8.16 1.60
N ASN A 39 11.96 8.34 0.49
CA ASN A 39 12.25 7.73 -0.81
C ASN A 39 12.23 8.80 -1.90
N PRO A 40 13.31 9.57 -2.06
CA PRO A 40 13.31 10.81 -2.86
C PRO A 40 13.35 10.57 -4.38
N THR A 41 13.44 9.31 -4.83
CA THR A 41 13.51 8.99 -6.25
C THR A 41 12.35 8.11 -6.67
N TYR A 42 11.93 8.29 -7.92
CA TYR A 42 10.91 7.45 -8.54
C TYR A 42 11.32 5.96 -8.57
N LEU A 43 12.61 5.68 -8.81
CA LEU A 43 13.13 4.31 -8.74
C LEU A 43 13.09 3.76 -7.32
N GLY A 44 13.38 4.58 -6.31
CA GLY A 44 13.30 4.21 -4.90
C GLY A 44 11.91 3.75 -4.50
N ILE A 45 10.88 4.55 -4.82
CA ILE A 45 9.48 4.16 -4.52
C ILE A 45 9.05 2.91 -5.30
N LEU A 46 9.48 2.74 -6.56
CA LEU A 46 9.13 1.56 -7.35
C LEU A 46 9.73 0.29 -6.73
N LEU A 47 10.99 0.34 -6.30
CA LEU A 47 11.64 -0.76 -5.61
C LEU A 47 10.98 -1.06 -4.26
N GLY A 48 10.62 -0.01 -3.50
CA GLY A 48 9.87 -0.14 -2.25
C GLY A 48 8.51 -0.81 -2.44
N ASN A 49 7.73 -0.36 -3.41
CA ASN A 49 6.43 -0.92 -3.75
C ASN A 49 6.55 -2.39 -4.20
N ALA A 50 7.54 -2.71 -5.03
CA ALA A 50 7.78 -4.08 -5.47
C ALA A 50 8.07 -5.04 -4.31
N ARG A 51 8.84 -4.58 -3.30
CA ARG A 51 9.07 -5.35 -2.07
C ARG A 51 7.80 -5.50 -1.24
N ALA A 52 7.06 -4.40 -1.03
CA ALA A 52 5.83 -4.41 -0.26
C ALA A 52 4.76 -5.36 -0.83
N ILE A 53 4.75 -5.56 -2.16
CA ILE A 53 3.89 -6.54 -2.84
C ILE A 53 4.44 -7.96 -2.70
N ALA A 54 5.76 -8.15 -2.80
CA ALA A 54 6.38 -9.47 -2.75
C ALA A 54 6.39 -10.12 -1.35
N GLU A 55 6.28 -9.32 -0.29
CA GLU A 55 6.33 -9.77 1.12
C GLU A 55 4.95 -10.14 1.70
N GLN A 56 3.86 -10.05 0.93
CA GLN A 56 2.49 -10.40 1.36
C GLN A 56 2.24 -11.90 1.39
#